data_AF-A0A848GVS6-F1
#
_entry.id   AF-A0A848GVS6-F1
#
_cell.length_a   1.000
_cell.length_b   1.000
_cell.length_c   1.000
_cell.angle_alpha   90.00
_cell.angle_beta   90.00
_cell.angle_gamma   90.00
#
_symmetry.space_group_name_H-M   'P 1'
#
loop_
_entity.id
_entity.type
_entity.pdbx_description
1 polymer ?
#
loop_
_entity_poly.entity_id
_entity_poly.type
_entity_poly.pdbx_seq_one_letter_code
_entity_poly.pdbx_strand_id
1 'polypeptide(L)'
;MPREDQNLMTSFDRIAFSILITTFGEFSLYTQNIDRHQQENIFRQWQQKYSIHLRQKLDQAATSFISENQSMLTVDWLQKKIGILIQHYLQVFAQRAQTI
;
A
#
# COMPACT_ATOMS: atom_id res chain seq x y z
N MET A 1 16.70 -22.10 8.35
CA MET A 1 15.26 -21.82 8.50
C MET A 1 15.08 -20.31 8.56
N PRO A 2 14.16 -19.70 7.78
CA PRO A 2 13.85 -18.29 7.96
C PRO A 2 13.39 -18.09 9.42
N ARG A 3 13.90 -17.03 10.06
CA ARG A 3 13.41 -16.64 11.39
C ARG A 3 11.92 -16.32 11.25
N GLU A 4 11.10 -16.67 12.24
CA GLU A 4 9.63 -16.50 12.21
C GLU A 4 9.24 -15.05 11.82
N ASP A 5 10.00 -14.07 12.29
CA ASP A 5 9.95 -12.65 11.90
C ASP A 5 9.99 -12.41 10.38
N GLN A 6 10.84 -13.13 9.66
CA GLN A 6 11.01 -12.98 8.21
C GLN A 6 9.82 -13.56 7.47
N ASN A 7 9.23 -14.66 7.97
CA ASN A 7 8.02 -15.24 7.39
C ASN A 7 6.80 -14.33 7.61
N LEU A 8 6.69 -13.70 8.78
CA LEU A 8 5.64 -12.71 9.07
C LEU A 8 5.72 -11.52 8.13
N MET A 9 6.92 -10.93 8.00
CA MET A 9 7.10 -9.78 7.13
C MET A 9 6.87 -10.14 5.66
N THR A 10 7.31 -11.32 5.22
CA THR A 10 7.03 -11.81 3.86
C THR A 10 5.53 -12.00 3.63
N SER A 11 4.79 -12.43 4.65
CA SER A 11 3.34 -12.63 4.53
C SER A 11 2.61 -11.30 4.39
N PHE A 12 2.93 -10.32 5.24
CA PHE A 12 2.34 -8.99 5.13
C PHE A 12 2.75 -8.28 3.83
N ASP A 13 3.99 -8.46 3.37
CA ASP A 13 4.47 -7.91 2.10
C ASP A 13 3.65 -8.39 0.91
N ARG A 14 3.30 -9.69 0.86
CA ARG A 14 2.41 -10.24 -0.18
C ARG A 14 1.01 -9.62 -0.14
N ILE A 15 0.46 -9.41 1.06
CA ILE A 15 -0.84 -8.74 1.25
C ILE A 15 -0.76 -7.31 0.71
N ALA A 16 0.25 -6.55 1.13
CA ALA A 16 0.45 -5.17 0.73
C ALA A 16 0.68 -5.02 -0.78
N PHE A 17 1.45 -5.94 -1.39
CA PHE A 17 1.64 -5.98 -2.84
C PHE A 17 0.34 -6.24 -3.60
N SER A 18 -0.49 -7.18 -3.14
CA SER A 18 -1.79 -7.45 -3.77
C SER A 18 -2.72 -6.23 -3.68
N ILE A 19 -2.73 -5.53 -2.54
CA ILE A 19 -3.50 -4.30 -2.36
C ILE A 19 -2.98 -3.20 -3.29
N LEU A 20 -1.66 -3.05 -3.44
CA LEU A 20 -1.07 -2.10 -4.38
C LEU A 20 -1.51 -2.39 -5.82
N ILE A 21 -1.37 -3.63 -6.28
CA ILE A 21 -1.68 -4.00 -7.67
C ILE A 21 -3.15 -3.73 -8.00
N THR A 22 -4.06 -4.14 -7.12
CA THR A 22 -5.50 -3.91 -7.32
C THR A 22 -5.84 -2.42 -7.32
N THR A 23 -5.33 -1.67 -6.33
CA THR A 23 -5.58 -0.22 -6.20
C THR A 23 -4.98 0.57 -7.36
N PHE A 24 -3.79 0.19 -7.83
CA PHE A 24 -3.14 0.83 -8.97
C PHE A 24 -3.82 0.48 -10.30
N GLY A 25 -4.32 -0.75 -10.45
CA GLY A 25 -5.14 -1.15 -11.60
C GLY A 25 -6.40 -0.31 -11.71
N GLU A 26 -7.15 -0.16 -10.61
CA GLU A 26 -8.30 0.72 -10.54
C GLU A 26 -7.92 2.17 -10.92
N PHE A 27 -6.88 2.73 -10.28
CA PHE A 27 -6.39 4.07 -10.59
C PHE A 27 -6.10 4.25 -12.09
N SER A 28 -5.37 3.32 -12.68
CA SER A 28 -4.98 3.37 -14.10
C SER A 28 -6.20 3.38 -15.02
N LEU A 29 -7.24 2.59 -14.70
CA LEU A 29 -8.48 2.56 -15.49
C LEU A 29 -9.23 3.90 -15.44
N TYR A 30 -9.21 4.60 -14.30
CA TYR A 30 -9.86 5.91 -14.17
C TYR A 30 -9.05 7.06 -14.76
N THR A 31 -7.72 6.90 -14.89
CA THR A 31 -6.84 7.96 -15.40
C THR A 31 -6.39 7.77 -16.85
N GLN A 32 -6.59 6.59 -17.46
CA GLN A 32 -6.13 6.27 -18.81
C GLN A 32 -6.57 7.26 -19.91
N ASN A 33 -7.71 7.94 -19.74
CA ASN A 33 -8.26 8.87 -20.72
C ASN A 33 -8.09 10.34 -20.32
N ILE A 34 -7.35 10.62 -19.24
CA ILE A 34 -7.09 11.99 -18.79
C ILE A 34 -5.92 12.53 -19.61
N ASP A 35 -6.19 13.55 -20.43
CA ASP A 35 -5.12 14.31 -21.09
C ASP A 35 -4.39 15.16 -20.03
N ARG A 36 -3.19 14.73 -19.65
CA ARG A 36 -2.39 15.40 -18.62
C ARG A 36 -1.93 16.80 -19.03
N HIS A 37 -1.91 17.16 -20.30
CA HIS A 37 -1.60 18.53 -20.73
C HIS A 37 -2.73 19.51 -20.44
N GLN A 38 -3.98 19.03 -20.36
CA GLN A 38 -5.17 19.86 -20.18
C GLN A 38 -5.81 19.66 -18.79
N GLN A 39 -5.65 18.49 -18.21
CA GLN A 39 -6.41 18.00 -17.06
C GLN A 39 -5.52 17.50 -15.91
N GLU A 40 -4.29 18.00 -15.79
CA GLU A 40 -3.34 17.65 -14.72
C GLU A 40 -3.96 17.77 -13.31
N ASN A 41 -4.81 18.76 -13.08
CA ASN A 41 -5.51 18.92 -11.80
C ASN A 41 -6.44 17.74 -11.49
N ILE A 42 -7.16 17.23 -12.50
CA ILE A 42 -8.04 16.07 -12.37
C ILE A 42 -7.20 14.81 -12.12
N PHE A 43 -6.08 14.66 -12.83
CA PHE A 43 -5.14 13.57 -12.60
C PHE A 43 -4.62 13.56 -11.15
N ARG A 44 -4.17 14.72 -10.64
CA ARG A 44 -3.68 14.87 -9.25
C ARG A 44 -4.75 14.58 -8.22
N GLN A 45 -6.00 14.98 -8.46
CA GLN A 45 -7.12 14.63 -7.58
C GLN A 45 -7.32 13.12 -7.50
N TRP A 46 -7.28 12.41 -8.63
CA TRP A 46 -7.35 10.95 -8.65
C TRP A 46 -6.14 10.31 -7.96
N GLN A 47 -4.93 10.82 -8.20
CA GLN A 47 -3.72 10.34 -7.53
C GLN A 47 -3.83 10.47 -6.01
N GLN A 48 -4.29 11.62 -5.51
CA GLN A 48 -4.49 11.83 -4.07
C GLN A 48 -5.57 10.91 -3.52
N LYS A 49 -6.72 10.80 -4.21
CA LYS A 49 -7.82 9.92 -3.82
C LYS A 49 -7.37 8.47 -3.70
N TYR A 50 -6.63 7.96 -4.68
CA TYR A 50 -6.14 6.59 -4.68
C TYR A 50 -4.98 6.35 -3.72
N SER A 51 -4.15 7.37 -3.44
CA SER A 51 -3.14 7.30 -2.37
C SER A 51 -3.78 7.16 -0.98
N ILE A 52 -4.84 7.92 -0.71
CA ILE A 52 -5.62 7.81 0.53
C ILE A 52 -6.29 6.43 0.62
N HIS A 53 -6.91 5.98 -0.47
CA HIS A 53 -7.57 4.66 -0.55
C HIS A 53 -6.58 3.51 -0.31
N LEU A 54 -5.40 3.57 -0.93
CA LEU A 54 -4.32 2.61 -0.72
C LEU A 54 -3.91 2.58 0.75
N ARG A 55 -3.69 3.75 1.35
CA ARG A 55 -3.33 3.84 2.78
C ARG A 55 -4.39 3.21 3.67
N GLN A 56 -5.67 3.51 3.45
CA GLN A 56 -6.76 2.95 4.25
C GLN A 56 -6.81 1.42 4.17
N LYS A 57 -6.71 0.85 2.96
CA LYS A 57 -6.67 -0.61 2.78
C LYS A 57 -5.47 -1.25 3.48
N LEU A 58 -4.30 -0.61 3.40
CA LEU A 58 -3.07 -1.09 4.05
C LEU A 58 -3.16 -1.00 5.59
N ASP A 59 -3.67 0.10 6.13
CA ASP A 59 -3.86 0.29 7.58
C ASP A 59 -4.90 -0.70 8.14
N GLN A 60 -5.97 -0.99 7.40
CA GLN A 60 -6.95 -2.02 7.74
C GLN A 60 -6.31 -3.42 7.73
N ALA A 61 -5.60 -3.77 6.67
CA ALA A 61 -4.91 -5.06 6.56
C ALA A 61 -3.85 -5.23 7.67
N ALA A 62 -3.14 -4.16 8.01
CA ALA A 62 -2.16 -4.15 9.10
C ALA A 62 -2.81 -4.43 10.45
N THR A 63 -3.95 -3.79 10.74
CA THR A 63 -4.67 -3.99 12.00
C THR A 63 -5.14 -5.43 12.14
N SER A 64 -5.74 -6.01 11.09
CA SER A 64 -6.12 -7.43 11.06
C SER A 64 -4.91 -8.34 11.24
N PHE A 65 -3.84 -8.11 10.47
CA PHE A 65 -2.62 -8.92 10.54
C PHE A 65 -1.96 -8.88 11.91
N ILE A 66 -1.85 -7.70 12.53
CA ILE A 66 -1.29 -7.57 13.88
C ILE A 66 -2.19 -8.28 14.89
N SER A 67 -3.52 -8.15 14.78
CA SER A 67 -4.46 -8.80 15.70
C SER A 67 -4.35 -10.32 15.69
N GLU A 68 -4.14 -10.92 14.51
CA GLU A 68 -3.95 -12.36 14.33
C GLU A 68 -2.62 -12.87 14.88
N ASN A 69 -1.63 -11.98 15.05
CA ASN A 69 -0.27 -12.31 15.50
C ASN A 69 0.06 -11.70 16.88
N GLN A 70 -0.95 -11.30 17.66
CA GLN A 70 -0.80 -10.66 18.98
C GLN A 70 -0.07 -11.52 20.03
N SER A 71 -0.05 -12.84 19.86
CA SER A 71 0.65 -13.77 20.77
C SER A 71 2.17 -13.69 20.69
N MET A 72 2.72 -12.98 19.69
CA MET A 72 4.15 -12.81 19.53
C MET A 72 4.67 -11.67 20.42
N LEU A 73 5.74 -11.93 21.16
CA LEU A 73 6.38 -11.06 22.17
C LEU A 73 6.87 -9.69 21.65
N THR A 74 6.56 -9.29 20.41
CA THR A 74 7.13 -8.13 19.73
C THR A 74 6.10 -7.37 18.88
N VAL A 75 4.88 -7.19 19.38
CA VAL A 75 3.82 -6.40 18.70
C VAL A 75 4.30 -4.99 18.32
N ASP A 76 5.07 -4.31 19.18
CA ASP A 76 5.61 -2.97 18.88
C ASP A 76 6.61 -2.97 17.72
N TRP A 77 7.45 -4.00 17.64
CA TRP A 77 8.39 -4.18 16.53
C TRP A 77 7.62 -4.45 15.23
N LEU A 78 6.60 -5.31 15.29
CA LEU A 78 5.77 -5.67 14.15
C LEU A 78 5.02 -4.45 13.61
N GLN A 79 4.40 -3.68 14.50
CA GLN A 79 3.74 -2.41 14.16
C GLN A 79 4.69 -1.43 13.46
N LYS A 80 5.90 -1.23 14.00
CA LYS A 80 6.90 -0.35 13.38
C LYS A 80 7.32 -0.85 12.00
N LYS A 81 7.57 -2.15 11.84
CA LYS A 81 7.98 -2.73 10.56
C LYS A 81 6.89 -2.65 9.51
N ILE A 82 5.65 -2.95 9.89
CA ILE A 82 4.49 -2.79 9.03
C ILE A 82 4.31 -1.33 8.63
N GLY A 83 4.43 -0.39 9.57
CA GLY A 83 4.36 1.05 9.27
C GLY A 83 5.38 1.48 8.21
N ILE A 84 6.63 1.02 8.30
CA ILE A 84 7.66 1.28 7.28
C ILE A 84 7.24 0.69 5.93
N LEU A 85 6.70 -0.52 5.92
CA LEU A 85 6.28 -1.18 4.68
C LEU A 85 5.09 -0.45 4.03
N ILE A 86 4.12 0.02 4.81
CA ILE A 86 3.01 0.85 4.32
C ILE A 86 3.56 2.10 3.63
N GLN A 87 4.50 2.82 4.26
CA GLN A 87 5.12 4.00 3.66
C GLN A 87 5.85 3.66 2.35
N HIS A 88 6.54 2.52 2.30
CA HIS A 88 7.16 2.03 1.07
C HIS A 88 6.13 1.84 -0.05
N TYR A 89 5.01 1.15 0.21
CA TYR A 89 3.97 0.93 -0.81
C TYR A 89 3.28 2.21 -1.28
N LEU A 90 3.11 3.20 -0.40
CA LEU A 90 2.61 4.52 -0.78
C LEU A 90 3.58 5.27 -1.69
N GLN A 91 4.89 5.17 -1.43
CA GLN A 91 5.92 5.73 -2.31
C GLN A 91 5.95 5.03 -3.67
N VAL A 92 5.87 3.69 -3.70
CA VAL A 92 5.80 2.92 -4.94
C VAL A 92 4.57 3.32 -5.76
N PHE A 93 3.41 3.49 -5.13
CA PHE A 93 2.22 3.98 -5.81
C PHE A 93 2.45 5.38 -6.40
N ALA A 94 2.98 6.32 -5.61
CA ALA A 94 3.24 7.69 -6.08
C ALA A 94 4.21 7.73 -7.26
N GLN A 95 5.27 6.92 -7.24
CA GLN A 95 6.24 6.81 -8.33
C GLN A 95 5.59 6.23 -9.59
N ARG A 96 4.86 5.11 -9.46
CA ARG A 96 4.18 4.49 -10.61
C ARG A 96 3.11 5.39 -11.21
N ALA A 97 2.41 6.17 -10.38
CA ALA A 97 1.42 7.12 -10.86
C ALA A 97 2.06 8.24 -11.69
N GLN A 98 3.31 8.63 -11.41
CA GLN A 98 3.99 9.65 -12.22
C GLN A 98 4.37 9.16 -13.62
N THR A 99 4.55 7.85 -13.79
CA THR A 99 4.99 7.24 -15.05
C THR A 99 3.85 6.88 -16.02
N ILE A 100 2.59 7.12 -15.64
CA ILE A 100 1.43 6.90 -16.51
C ILE A 100 1.17 8.10 -17.41
#